data_AF-A0A2K3IXS2-F1
#
_entry.id   AF-A0A2K3IXS2-F1
#
_cell.length_a   1.000
_cell.length_b   1.000
_cell.length_c   1.000
_cell.angle_alpha   90.00
_cell.angle_beta   90.00
_cell.angle_gamma   90.00
#
_symmetry.space_group_name_H-M   'P 1'
#
loop_
_entity.id
_entity.type
_entity.pdbx_description
1 polymer ?
#
loop_
_entity_poly.entity_id
_entity_poly.type
_entity_poly.pdbx_seq_one_letter_code
_entity_poly.pdbx_strand_id
1 'polypeptide(L)'
;HCHIKDPKILCLDSNERREIVDYITGRDLKDSLVFHDQATGKRSYGQKSFPSGKTLKMPKPDEPGWKGRISRGIIDIVDEIKESKYPIEKLKEYGVSEKDAEKLLTDLSEERVKRIKEGKLDQSKSIRKFFLNNALRKTAVYMSAGETDEPVTCDVKRLIRIPGSLHGKTGLKVEKIYIDELVDFNPLKDAVVLPDETVKIDISQRFTIKMKDEKFNLEQGKQELPSYLAALLIGRRIANVI
;
A
#
# COMPACT_ATOMS: atom_id res chain seq x y z
N HIS A 1 8.02 -10.81 -7.50
CA HIS A 1 9.35 -10.18 -7.42
C HIS A 1 9.40 -9.05 -8.42
N CYS A 2 9.84 -7.85 -8.02
CA CYS A 2 10.15 -6.76 -8.94
C CYS A 2 11.66 -6.74 -9.19
N HIS A 3 12.10 -6.71 -10.45
CA HIS A 3 13.51 -6.76 -10.81
C HIS A 3 13.87 -5.48 -11.56
N ILE A 4 14.79 -4.68 -11.00
CA ILE A 4 15.31 -3.48 -11.64
C ILE A 4 16.68 -3.82 -12.22
N LYS A 5 16.84 -3.65 -13.54
CA LYS A 5 18.06 -4.02 -14.29
C LYS A 5 18.84 -2.81 -14.82
N ASP A 6 18.61 -1.62 -14.27
CA ASP A 6 19.33 -0.42 -14.68
C ASP A 6 20.81 -0.54 -14.25
N PRO A 7 21.78 -0.42 -15.17
CA PRO A 7 23.21 -0.50 -14.85
C PRO A 7 23.66 0.43 -13.73
N LYS A 8 23.02 1.59 -13.57
CA LYS A 8 23.37 2.60 -12.55
C LYS A 8 23.20 2.11 -11.11
N ILE A 9 22.39 1.08 -10.89
CA ILE A 9 22.06 0.57 -9.55
C ILE A 9 22.63 -0.83 -9.27
N LEU A 10 23.30 -1.45 -10.24
CA LEU A 10 23.83 -2.81 -10.08
C LEU A 10 24.98 -2.85 -9.05
N CYS A 11 25.71 -1.75 -8.89
CA CYS A 11 26.82 -1.63 -7.94
C CYS A 11 26.39 -1.35 -6.50
N LEU A 12 25.09 -1.12 -6.24
CA LEU A 12 24.63 -0.77 -4.89
C LEU A 12 24.89 -1.90 -3.91
N ASP A 13 25.49 -1.54 -2.77
CA ASP A 13 25.75 -2.46 -1.68
C ASP A 13 24.48 -2.74 -0.83
N SER A 14 24.65 -3.55 0.22
CA SER A 14 23.55 -3.95 1.10
C SER A 14 22.96 -2.78 1.91
N ASN A 15 23.79 -1.80 2.29
CA ASN A 15 23.35 -0.63 3.05
C ASN A 15 22.66 0.38 2.14
N GLU A 16 23.19 0.64 0.95
CA GLU A 16 22.56 1.52 -0.03
C GLU A 16 21.19 0.97 -0.49
N ARG A 17 21.06 -0.36 -0.62
CA ARG A 17 19.77 -1.02 -0.86
C ARG A 17 18.81 -0.89 0.32
N ARG A 18 19.33 -0.89 1.56
CA ARG A 18 18.51 -0.64 2.75
C ARG A 18 17.92 0.77 2.75
N GLU A 19 18.70 1.78 2.37
CA GLU A 19 18.17 3.15 2.22
C GLU A 19 17.02 3.22 1.19
N ILE A 20 17.09 2.43 0.11
CA ILE A 20 15.99 2.29 -0.85
C ILE A 20 14.77 1.62 -0.21
N VAL A 21 14.96 0.57 0.60
CA VAL A 21 13.88 -0.08 1.34
C VAL A 21 13.24 0.89 2.33
N ASP A 22 14.03 1.65 3.07
CA ASP A 22 13.55 2.65 4.03
C ASP A 22 12.76 3.75 3.30
N TYR A 23 13.23 4.19 2.13
CA TYR A 23 12.48 5.09 1.26
C TYR A 23 11.16 4.47 0.76
N ILE A 24 11.13 3.21 0.33
CA ILE A 24 9.89 2.57 -0.17
C ILE A 24 8.86 2.42 0.96
N THR A 25 9.33 2.02 2.14
CA THR A 25 8.49 1.76 3.34
C THR A 25 8.16 3.02 4.12
N GLY A 26 8.76 4.16 3.78
CA GLY A 26 8.49 5.45 4.44
C GLY A 26 9.06 5.53 5.86
N ARG A 27 10.12 4.77 6.15
CA ARG A 27 10.84 4.87 7.42
C ARG A 27 11.57 6.21 7.49
N ASP A 28 11.66 6.74 8.71
CA ASP A 28 12.36 7.99 9.05
C ASP A 28 11.95 9.23 8.24
N LEU A 29 10.70 9.27 7.75
CA LEU A 29 10.14 10.45 7.12
C LEU A 29 10.08 11.62 8.11
N LYS A 30 10.73 12.73 7.74
CA LYS A 30 10.72 13.95 8.54
C LYS A 30 9.33 14.59 8.48
N ASP A 31 8.77 14.90 9.65
CA ASP A 31 7.49 15.60 9.80
C ASP A 31 7.42 16.92 9.00
N SER A 32 8.56 17.60 8.86
CA SER A 32 8.69 18.85 8.11
C SER A 32 8.46 18.71 6.60
N LEU A 33 8.54 17.48 6.06
CA LEU A 33 8.21 17.19 4.66
C LEU A 33 6.70 17.17 4.42
N VAL A 34 5.91 16.94 5.48
CA VAL A 34 4.47 16.70 5.37
C VAL A 34 3.68 17.97 5.66
N PHE A 35 4.03 18.66 6.74
CA PHE A 35 3.35 19.89 7.14
C PHE A 35 4.38 20.95 7.47
N HIS A 36 4.22 22.11 6.85
CA HIS A 36 5.10 23.25 7.11
C HIS A 36 4.29 24.51 7.33
N ASP A 37 4.69 25.28 8.35
CA ASP A 37 4.18 26.63 8.56
C ASP A 37 4.77 27.54 7.47
N GLN A 38 3.93 28.13 6.63
CA GLN A 38 4.33 29.20 5.72
C GLN A 38 3.98 30.56 6.33
N ALA A 39 4.92 31.51 6.34
CA ALA A 39 4.63 32.87 6.76
C ALA A 39 3.65 33.53 5.78
N THR A 40 2.50 34.01 6.26
CA THR A 40 1.46 34.61 5.42
C THR A 40 1.59 36.13 5.26
N GLY A 41 2.51 36.75 5.98
CA GLY A 41 2.78 38.18 5.87
C GLY A 41 4.08 38.56 6.58
N LYS A 42 4.44 39.84 6.46
CA LYS A 42 5.55 40.44 7.19
C LYS A 42 5.04 41.71 7.88
N ARG A 43 5.24 41.81 9.20
CA ARG A 43 5.07 43.05 9.97
C ARG A 43 6.44 43.71 10.12
N SER A 44 6.56 44.95 9.70
CA SER A 44 7.75 45.77 9.92
C SER A 44 7.60 46.62 11.17
N TYR A 45 8.61 46.60 12.03
CA TYR A 45 8.76 47.54 13.15
C TYR A 45 10.12 48.21 13.04
N GLY A 46 10.14 49.48 12.65
CA GLY A 46 11.37 50.16 12.22
C GLY A 46 12.02 49.48 11.01
N GLN A 47 13.34 49.29 11.04
CA GLN A 47 14.08 48.58 9.97
C GLN A 47 14.01 47.05 10.06
N LYS A 48 13.38 46.47 11.08
CA LYS A 48 13.28 45.02 11.26
C LYS A 48 11.94 44.49 10.75
N SER A 49 12.00 43.44 9.93
CA SER A 49 10.83 42.73 9.40
C SER A 49 10.65 41.40 10.13
N PHE A 50 9.45 41.18 10.66
CA PHE A 50 9.06 39.95 11.35
C PHE A 50 7.94 39.23 10.58
N PRO A 51 7.89 37.90 10.56
CA PRO A 51 6.76 37.17 9.98
C PRO A 51 5.45 37.51 10.71
N SER A 52 4.41 37.88 9.98
CA SER A 52 3.07 38.12 10.52
C SER A 52 2.10 37.04 10.04
N GLY A 53 1.76 36.13 10.95
CA GLY A 53 0.88 35.00 10.64
C GLY A 53 1.64 33.79 10.08
N LYS A 54 1.12 32.60 10.41
CA LYS A 54 1.60 31.31 9.90
C LYS A 54 0.40 30.55 9.39
N THR A 55 0.50 29.99 8.18
CA THR A 55 -0.49 29.08 7.62
C THR A 55 0.04 27.66 7.57
N LEU A 56 -0.78 26.70 7.96
CA LEU A 56 -0.43 25.29 7.82
C LEU A 56 -0.74 24.83 6.41
N LYS A 57 0.29 24.45 5.66
CA LYS A 57 0.14 23.85 4.34
C LYS A 57 0.76 22.47 4.28
N MET A 58 0.19 21.65 3.40
CA MET A 58 0.85 20.45 2.90
C MET A 58 1.35 20.69 1.47
N PRO A 59 2.34 19.91 1.01
CA PRO A 59 2.74 19.88 -0.39
C PRO A 59 1.57 19.59 -1.32
N LYS A 60 1.72 19.93 -2.60
CA LYS A 60 0.65 19.60 -3.56
C LYS A 60 0.63 18.10 -3.87
N PRO A 61 -0.54 17.52 -4.18
CA PRO A 61 -0.66 16.11 -4.55
C PRO A 61 0.07 15.73 -5.83
N ASP A 62 0.44 16.67 -6.70
CA ASP A 62 1.21 16.43 -7.92
C ASP A 62 2.74 16.54 -7.71
N GLU A 63 3.19 16.91 -6.50
CA GLU A 63 4.62 16.95 -6.20
C GLU A 63 5.26 15.55 -6.25
N PRO A 64 6.53 15.45 -6.69
CA PRO A 64 7.22 14.17 -6.78
C PRO A 64 7.56 13.59 -5.40
N GLY A 65 7.77 12.29 -5.37
CA GLY A 65 8.23 11.57 -4.18
C GLY A 65 7.23 11.57 -3.02
N TRP A 66 7.75 11.54 -1.79
CA TRP A 66 6.94 11.42 -0.57
C TRP A 66 6.00 12.60 -0.31
N LYS A 67 6.36 13.80 -0.77
CA LYS A 67 5.53 14.99 -0.62
C LYS A 67 4.15 14.81 -1.24
N GLY A 68 4.09 14.48 -2.53
CA GLY A 68 2.81 14.22 -3.20
C GLY A 68 2.15 12.93 -2.73
N ARG A 69 2.91 11.88 -2.39
CA ARG A 69 2.35 10.62 -1.86
C ARG A 69 1.53 10.85 -0.60
N ILE A 70 2.10 11.54 0.39
CA ILE A 70 1.40 11.79 1.65
C ILE A 70 0.23 12.73 1.44
N SER A 71 0.37 13.75 0.59
CA SER A 71 -0.76 14.63 0.25
C SER A 71 -1.92 13.88 -0.41
N ARG A 72 -1.65 12.89 -1.27
CA ARG A 72 -2.67 12.00 -1.83
C ARG A 72 -3.31 11.12 -0.75
N GLY A 73 -2.51 10.46 0.10
CA GLY A 73 -3.04 9.67 1.21
C GLY A 73 -3.87 10.49 2.21
N ILE A 74 -3.52 11.76 2.45
CA ILE A 74 -4.33 12.69 3.24
C ILE A 74 -5.68 12.97 2.57
N ILE A 75 -5.68 13.19 1.25
CA ILE A 75 -6.91 13.41 0.48
C ILE A 75 -7.79 12.17 0.51
N ASP A 76 -7.21 10.98 0.33
CA ASP A 76 -7.92 9.71 0.39
C ASP A 76 -8.59 9.52 1.76
N ILE A 77 -7.90 9.85 2.86
CA ILE A 77 -8.51 9.81 4.20
C ILE A 77 -9.71 10.76 4.32
N VAL A 78 -9.59 11.98 3.79
CA VAL A 78 -10.69 12.96 3.81
C VAL A 78 -11.88 12.48 2.98
N ASP A 79 -11.62 11.89 1.81
CA ASP A 79 -12.63 11.33 0.93
C ASP A 79 -13.30 10.10 1.58
N GLU A 80 -12.54 9.20 2.21
CA GLU A 80 -13.07 8.07 2.99
C GLU A 80 -13.97 8.53 4.14
N ILE A 81 -13.60 9.59 4.87
CA ILE A 81 -14.44 10.14 5.94
C ILE A 81 -15.75 10.69 5.38
N LYS A 82 -15.70 11.33 4.20
CA LYS A 82 -16.87 11.93 3.54
C LYS A 82 -17.84 10.89 3.00
N GLU A 83 -17.32 9.80 2.46
CA GLU A 83 -18.12 8.72 1.87
C GLU A 83 -18.58 7.67 2.89
N SER A 84 -17.99 7.67 4.10
CA SER A 84 -18.33 6.72 5.14
C SER A 84 -19.76 6.89 5.68
N LYS A 85 -20.44 5.75 5.90
CA LYS A 85 -21.71 5.68 6.63
C LYS A 85 -21.54 5.96 8.13
N TYR A 86 -20.34 5.75 8.67
CA TYR A 86 -19.99 5.90 10.08
C TYR A 86 -18.72 6.77 10.24
N PRO A 87 -18.78 8.06 9.91
CA PRO A 87 -17.60 8.92 9.83
C PRO A 87 -16.93 9.18 11.19
N ILE A 88 -17.70 9.17 12.28
CA ILE A 88 -17.17 9.35 13.65
C ILE A 88 -16.31 8.15 14.07
N GLU A 89 -16.73 6.92 13.73
CA GLU A 89 -15.97 5.70 14.06
C GLU A 89 -14.64 5.66 13.30
N LYS A 90 -14.66 5.97 11.99
CA LYS A 90 -13.45 6.17 11.18
C LYS A 90 -12.50 7.20 11.79
N LEU A 91 -13.02 8.35 12.22
CA LEU A 91 -12.21 9.39 12.86
C LEU A 91 -11.59 8.91 14.18
N LYS A 92 -12.30 8.07 14.95
CA LYS A 92 -11.77 7.44 16.16
C LYS A 92 -10.60 6.48 15.85
N GLU A 93 -10.66 5.74 14.73
CA GLU A 93 -9.53 4.89 14.26
C GLU A 93 -8.26 5.73 13.99
N TYR A 94 -8.43 6.97 13.52
CA TYR A 94 -7.32 7.92 13.34
C TYR A 94 -6.93 8.66 14.64
N GLY A 95 -7.40 8.21 15.80
CA GLY A 95 -7.06 8.77 17.11
C GLY A 95 -7.72 10.12 17.39
N VAL A 96 -8.86 10.43 16.76
CA VAL A 96 -9.63 11.66 17.01
C VAL A 96 -10.68 11.40 18.08
N SER A 97 -10.77 12.28 19.08
CA SER A 97 -11.82 12.17 20.10
C SER A 97 -13.21 12.42 19.50
N GLU A 98 -14.26 11.84 20.09
CA GLU A 98 -15.63 11.98 19.59
C GLU A 98 -16.07 13.44 19.46
N LYS A 99 -15.79 14.26 20.48
CA LYS A 99 -16.09 15.70 20.46
C LYS A 99 -15.33 16.45 19.36
N ASP A 100 -14.08 16.08 19.11
CA ASP A 100 -13.30 16.68 18.01
C ASP A 100 -13.79 16.20 16.64
N ALA A 101 -14.24 14.95 16.55
CA ALA A 101 -14.75 14.34 15.32
C ALA A 101 -16.07 14.99 14.88
N GLU A 102 -17.04 15.16 15.79
CA GLU A 102 -18.29 15.88 15.52
C GLU A 102 -18.03 17.31 15.01
N LYS A 103 -17.09 18.00 15.67
CA LYS A 103 -16.71 19.36 15.32
C LYS A 103 -16.01 19.44 13.97
N LEU A 104 -15.14 18.48 13.69
CA LEU A 104 -14.45 18.36 12.40
C LEU A 104 -15.44 18.10 11.27
N LEU A 105 -16.39 17.18 11.45
CA LEU A 105 -17.41 16.88 10.44
C LEU A 105 -18.29 18.08 10.12
N THR A 106 -18.70 18.82 11.17
CA THR A 106 -19.43 20.08 11.00
C THR A 106 -18.60 21.10 10.23
N ASP A 107 -17.29 21.12 10.45
CA ASP A 107 -16.36 22.03 9.80
C ASP A 107 -15.93 21.58 8.40
N LEU A 108 -16.11 20.33 7.99
CA LEU A 108 -15.71 19.81 6.68
C LEU A 108 -16.80 20.05 5.62
N SER A 109 -17.05 21.32 5.26
CA SER A 109 -17.90 21.64 4.11
C SER A 109 -17.23 21.26 2.77
N GLU A 110 -18.01 21.11 1.71
CA GLU A 110 -17.50 20.82 0.35
C GLU A 110 -16.43 21.82 -0.10
N GLU A 111 -16.65 23.11 0.17
CA GLU A 111 -15.67 24.15 -0.18
C GLU A 111 -14.37 24.01 0.62
N ARG A 112 -14.46 23.63 1.90
CA ARG A 112 -13.28 23.42 2.74
C ARG A 112 -12.53 22.16 2.33
N VAL A 113 -13.21 21.10 1.92
CA VAL A 113 -12.59 19.92 1.31
C VAL A 113 -11.84 20.30 0.04
N LYS A 114 -12.45 21.07 -0.86
CA LYS A 114 -11.76 21.55 -2.07
C LYS A 114 -10.46 22.30 -1.74
N ARG A 115 -10.51 23.19 -0.75
CA ARG A 115 -9.33 23.94 -0.27
C ARG A 115 -8.29 23.03 0.42
N ILE A 116 -8.72 21.94 1.09
CA ILE A 116 -7.80 20.91 1.61
C ILE A 116 -7.09 20.22 0.46
N LYS A 117 -7.80 19.86 -0.62
CA LYS A 117 -7.20 19.26 -1.83
C LYS A 117 -6.20 20.20 -2.51
N GLU A 118 -6.36 21.52 -2.36
CA GLU A 118 -5.39 22.55 -2.77
C GLU A 118 -4.20 22.74 -1.81
N GLY A 119 -4.14 21.99 -0.70
CA GLY A 119 -3.06 22.03 0.29
C GLY A 119 -3.26 23.01 1.46
N LYS A 120 -4.46 23.61 1.63
CA LYS A 120 -4.75 24.56 2.72
C LYS A 120 -5.39 23.83 3.92
N LEU A 121 -4.66 23.72 5.03
CA LEU A 121 -5.01 22.84 6.15
C LEU A 121 -5.36 23.57 7.47
N ASP A 122 -5.48 24.89 7.43
CA ASP A 122 -5.69 25.74 8.60
C ASP A 122 -6.99 26.56 8.53
N GLN A 123 -7.94 26.09 7.73
CA GLN A 123 -9.20 26.78 7.47
C GLN A 123 -10.11 26.87 8.70
N SER A 124 -9.89 26.02 9.71
CA SER A 124 -10.49 26.10 11.03
C SER A 124 -9.55 25.52 12.09
N LYS A 125 -9.85 25.78 13.38
CA LYS A 125 -9.08 25.20 14.49
C LYS A 125 -9.18 23.68 14.57
N SER A 126 -10.35 23.11 14.25
CA SER A 126 -10.58 21.66 14.25
C SER A 126 -9.81 20.98 13.12
N ILE A 127 -9.85 21.54 11.91
CA ILE A 127 -9.11 21.05 10.74
C ILE A 127 -7.60 21.12 11.00
N ARG A 128 -7.12 22.24 11.54
CA ARG A 128 -5.70 22.37 11.91
C ARG A 128 -5.30 21.33 12.95
N LYS A 129 -6.10 21.13 14.00
CA LYS A 129 -5.84 20.13 15.05
C LYS A 129 -5.83 18.72 14.48
N PHE A 130 -6.73 18.42 13.56
CA PHE A 130 -6.83 17.12 12.87
C PHE A 130 -5.54 16.80 12.08
N PHE A 131 -5.06 17.73 11.24
CA PHE A 131 -3.84 17.49 10.45
C PHE A 131 -2.53 17.57 11.26
N LEU A 132 -2.56 18.18 12.44
CA LEU A 132 -1.45 18.11 13.40
C LEU A 132 -1.48 16.81 14.24
N ASN A 133 -2.51 15.97 14.11
CA ASN A 133 -2.58 14.71 14.85
C ASN A 133 -1.56 13.70 14.31
N ASN A 134 -0.59 13.31 15.16
CA ASN A 134 0.43 12.32 14.81
C ASN A 134 -0.13 10.97 14.35
N ALA A 135 -1.28 10.54 14.86
CA ALA A 135 -1.91 9.29 14.43
C ALA A 135 -2.33 9.36 12.96
N LEU A 136 -3.01 10.44 12.56
CA LEU A 136 -3.38 10.69 11.17
C LEU A 136 -2.16 10.71 10.24
N ARG A 137 -1.06 11.35 10.67
CA ARG A 137 0.17 11.42 9.88
C ARG A 137 0.77 10.04 9.63
N LYS A 138 0.85 9.23 10.70
CA LYS A 138 1.33 7.85 10.61
C LYS A 138 0.45 7.03 9.68
N THR A 139 -0.88 7.19 9.76
CA THR A 139 -1.82 6.53 8.85
C THR A 139 -1.60 6.97 7.41
N ALA A 140 -1.45 8.27 7.14
CA ALA A 140 -1.24 8.78 5.78
C ALA A 140 0.07 8.24 5.17
N VAL A 141 1.14 8.16 5.98
CA VAL A 141 2.39 7.52 5.58
C VAL A 141 2.18 6.03 5.30
N TYR A 142 1.51 5.31 6.20
CA TYR A 142 1.24 3.88 6.06
C TYR A 142 0.44 3.56 4.79
N MET A 143 -0.64 4.30 4.51
CA MET A 143 -1.45 4.14 3.30
C MET A 143 -0.67 4.46 2.01
N SER A 144 0.36 5.30 2.13
CA SER A 144 1.20 5.72 1.00
C SER A 144 2.48 4.90 0.85
N ALA A 145 2.80 4.07 1.84
CA ALA A 145 4.02 3.27 1.88
C ALA A 145 3.89 2.04 0.99
N GLY A 146 4.99 1.67 0.35
CA GLY A 146 5.09 0.38 -0.31
C GLY A 146 5.45 -0.71 0.68
N GLU A 147 5.00 -1.93 0.41
CA GLU A 147 5.46 -3.12 1.12
C GLU A 147 6.60 -3.78 0.36
N THR A 148 7.65 -4.17 1.07
CA THR A 148 8.74 -4.96 0.51
C THR A 148 9.37 -5.86 1.58
N ASP A 149 9.96 -6.96 1.13
CA ASP A 149 10.76 -7.86 1.97
C ASP A 149 12.19 -7.31 2.02
N GLU A 150 12.54 -6.68 3.16
CA GLU A 150 13.86 -6.06 3.39
C GLU A 150 15.01 -7.06 3.18
N PRO A 151 15.01 -8.26 3.81
CA PRO A 151 16.02 -9.28 3.56
C PRO A 151 16.21 -9.64 2.08
N VAL A 152 15.14 -9.64 1.28
CA VAL A 152 15.24 -9.95 -0.16
C VAL A 152 15.89 -8.81 -0.93
N THR A 153 15.63 -7.55 -0.54
CA THR A 153 16.09 -6.37 -1.27
C THR A 153 17.54 -6.02 -0.92
N CYS A 154 17.93 -6.16 0.34
CA CYS A 154 19.27 -5.80 0.83
C CYS A 154 20.33 -6.87 0.57
N ASP A 155 19.94 -8.11 0.27
CA ASP A 155 20.86 -9.21 -0.03
C ASP A 155 21.38 -9.13 -1.47
N VAL A 156 22.64 -8.73 -1.63
CA VAL A 156 23.31 -8.61 -2.93
C VAL A 156 23.65 -9.96 -3.58
N LYS A 157 23.54 -11.08 -2.85
CA LYS A 157 23.83 -12.44 -3.35
C LYS A 157 22.58 -13.32 -3.39
N ARG A 158 21.40 -12.71 -3.45
CA ARG A 158 20.12 -13.42 -3.38
C ARG A 158 19.92 -14.37 -4.56
N LEU A 159 19.54 -15.61 -4.25
CA LEU A 159 19.01 -16.53 -5.26
C LEU A 159 17.58 -16.15 -5.59
N ILE A 160 17.32 -15.87 -6.87
CA ILE A 160 15.97 -15.55 -7.35
C ILE A 160 15.43 -16.72 -8.16
N ARG A 161 14.14 -16.95 -8.03
CA ARG A 161 13.43 -17.97 -8.79
C ARG A 161 13.51 -17.67 -10.29
N ILE A 162 13.86 -18.67 -11.08
CA ILE A 162 14.06 -18.54 -12.52
C ILE A 162 12.70 -18.36 -13.20
N PRO A 163 12.50 -17.30 -14.00
CA PRO A 163 11.29 -17.16 -14.83
C PRO A 163 11.08 -18.37 -15.74
N GLY A 164 9.84 -18.83 -15.85
CA GLY A 164 9.47 -20.04 -16.58
C GLY A 164 9.61 -21.35 -15.79
N SER A 165 10.27 -21.35 -14.63
CA SER A 165 10.27 -22.52 -13.73
C SER A 165 8.90 -22.73 -13.04
N LEU A 166 8.72 -23.90 -12.42
CA LEU A 166 7.55 -24.17 -11.57
C LEU A 166 7.85 -23.85 -10.10
N HIS A 167 6.87 -23.26 -9.42
CA HIS A 167 6.93 -22.99 -7.99
C HIS A 167 6.54 -24.25 -7.20
N GLY A 168 7.49 -24.87 -6.49
CA GLY A 168 7.30 -26.18 -5.85
C GLY A 168 6.18 -26.28 -4.79
N LYS A 169 5.70 -25.16 -4.22
CA LYS A 169 4.55 -25.19 -3.28
C LYS A 169 3.18 -25.02 -3.95
N THR A 170 3.14 -24.65 -5.23
CA THR A 170 1.88 -24.31 -5.90
C THR A 170 1.71 -24.97 -7.26
N GLY A 171 2.79 -25.47 -7.87
CA GLY A 171 2.77 -25.97 -9.24
C GLY A 171 2.57 -24.88 -10.30
N LEU A 172 2.52 -23.60 -9.90
CA LEU A 172 2.35 -22.48 -10.82
C LEU A 172 3.67 -22.09 -11.48
N LYS A 173 3.60 -21.69 -12.75
CA LYS A 173 4.74 -21.15 -13.48
C LYS A 173 5.13 -19.79 -12.92
N VAL A 174 6.43 -19.54 -12.88
CA VAL A 174 7.00 -18.24 -12.54
C VAL A 174 6.90 -17.35 -13.75
N GLU A 175 5.75 -16.69 -13.91
CA GLU A 175 5.50 -15.81 -15.04
C GLU A 175 6.30 -14.50 -14.91
N LYS A 176 6.87 -14.06 -16.04
CA LYS A 176 7.41 -12.71 -16.15
C LYS A 176 6.33 -11.83 -16.76
N ILE A 177 5.93 -10.80 -16.03
CA ILE A 177 4.97 -9.79 -16.47
C ILE A 177 5.61 -8.40 -16.46
N TYR A 178 5.10 -7.51 -17.29
CA TYR A 178 5.42 -6.09 -17.25
C TYR A 178 4.50 -5.34 -16.29
N ILE A 179 4.84 -4.08 -15.96
CA ILE A 179 4.12 -3.30 -14.95
C ILE A 179 2.71 -2.91 -15.40
N ASP A 180 2.54 -2.68 -16.69
CA ASP A 180 1.28 -2.39 -17.37
C ASP A 180 0.34 -3.60 -17.41
N GLU A 181 0.89 -4.82 -17.40
CA GLU A 181 0.12 -6.08 -17.37
C GLU A 181 -0.31 -6.49 -15.95
N LEU A 182 0.21 -5.82 -14.91
CA LEU A 182 0.01 -6.25 -13.51
C LEU A 182 -1.47 -6.24 -13.09
N VAL A 183 -2.24 -5.28 -13.59
CA VAL A 183 -3.67 -5.12 -13.25
C VAL A 183 -4.51 -6.27 -13.80
N ASP A 184 -4.16 -6.76 -14.99
CA ASP A 184 -4.93 -7.78 -15.70
C ASP A 184 -4.45 -9.21 -15.41
N PHE A 185 -3.25 -9.36 -14.84
CA PHE A 185 -2.66 -10.66 -14.56
C PHE A 185 -3.40 -11.44 -13.46
N ASN A 186 -3.85 -12.66 -13.78
CA ASN A 186 -4.47 -13.59 -12.85
C ASN A 186 -3.60 -14.85 -12.68
N PRO A 187 -2.89 -15.00 -11.54
CA PRO A 187 -1.99 -16.15 -11.33
C PRO A 187 -2.71 -17.50 -11.29
N LEU A 188 -4.00 -17.54 -10.94
CA LEU A 188 -4.79 -18.78 -10.91
C LEU A 188 -5.35 -19.15 -12.29
N LYS A 189 -4.98 -18.42 -13.33
CA LYS A 189 -5.31 -18.68 -14.72
C LYS A 189 -4.06 -18.67 -15.59
N ASP A 190 -3.32 -17.56 -15.60
CA ASP A 190 -2.23 -17.30 -16.54
C ASP A 190 -0.94 -18.07 -16.17
N ALA A 191 -0.71 -18.31 -14.88
CA ALA A 191 0.44 -19.09 -14.41
C ALA A 191 0.16 -20.61 -14.34
N VAL A 192 -1.00 -21.05 -14.80
CA VAL A 192 -1.41 -22.47 -14.78
C VAL A 192 -0.96 -23.14 -16.06
N VAL A 193 0.07 -23.99 -15.96
CA VAL A 193 0.68 -24.65 -17.14
C VAL A 193 0.64 -26.18 -17.10
N LEU A 194 0.27 -26.76 -15.97
CA LEU A 194 0.09 -28.20 -15.85
C LEU A 194 -1.20 -28.61 -16.56
N PRO A 195 -1.24 -29.83 -17.13
CA PRO A 195 -2.35 -30.28 -17.95
C PRO A 195 -3.63 -30.50 -17.14
N ASP A 196 -4.74 -30.64 -17.87
CA ASP A 196 -6.06 -30.95 -17.32
C ASP A 196 -6.23 -32.45 -17.02
N GLU A 197 -5.21 -33.27 -17.33
CA GLU A 197 -5.19 -34.71 -17.05
C GLU A 197 -5.43 -34.96 -15.56
N THR A 198 -6.33 -35.89 -15.28
CA THR A 198 -6.79 -36.16 -13.93
C THR A 198 -5.83 -37.07 -13.17
N VAL A 199 -5.67 -36.80 -11.88
CA VAL A 199 -4.81 -37.55 -10.96
C VAL A 199 -5.58 -37.86 -9.70
N LYS A 200 -5.37 -39.07 -9.17
CA LYS A 200 -5.97 -39.49 -7.90
C LYS A 200 -5.15 -38.93 -6.75
N ILE A 201 -5.84 -38.24 -5.85
CA ILE A 201 -5.25 -37.68 -4.64
C ILE A 201 -6.13 -37.96 -3.43
N ASP A 202 -5.53 -38.01 -2.24
CA ASP A 202 -6.22 -38.08 -0.96
C ASP A 202 -6.22 -36.70 -0.30
N ILE A 203 -7.37 -36.07 -0.18
CA ILE A 203 -7.53 -34.72 0.35
C ILE A 203 -7.70 -34.79 1.86
N SER A 204 -6.87 -34.07 2.61
CA SER A 204 -6.85 -34.14 4.08
C SER A 204 -7.92 -33.28 4.76
N GLN A 205 -8.42 -32.25 4.09
CA GLN A 205 -9.44 -31.33 4.62
C GLN A 205 -10.25 -30.68 3.51
N ARG A 206 -11.48 -30.24 3.83
CA ARG A 206 -12.33 -29.48 2.89
C ARG A 206 -11.59 -28.26 2.37
N PHE A 207 -11.68 -28.02 1.06
CA PHE A 207 -11.01 -26.90 0.42
C PHE A 207 -11.85 -26.36 -0.73
N THR A 208 -11.99 -25.04 -0.82
CA THR A 208 -12.72 -24.38 -1.91
C THR A 208 -11.79 -23.42 -2.62
N ILE A 209 -11.75 -23.49 -3.95
CA ILE A 209 -10.92 -22.61 -4.76
C ILE A 209 -11.55 -22.38 -6.14
N LYS A 210 -11.34 -21.19 -6.69
CA LYS A 210 -11.57 -20.89 -8.10
C LYS A 210 -10.22 -20.91 -8.83
N MET A 211 -10.07 -21.74 -9.85
CA MET A 211 -8.83 -21.89 -10.62
C MET A 211 -9.17 -22.18 -12.08
N LYS A 212 -8.48 -21.53 -13.02
CA LYS A 212 -8.76 -21.62 -14.46
C LYS A 212 -10.25 -21.35 -14.79
N ASP A 213 -10.81 -20.32 -14.15
CA ASP A 213 -12.22 -19.92 -14.22
C ASP A 213 -13.27 -20.91 -13.69
N GLU A 214 -12.86 -22.10 -13.23
CA GLU A 214 -13.73 -23.10 -12.64
C GLU A 214 -13.71 -23.05 -11.11
N LYS A 215 -14.85 -23.35 -10.48
CA LYS A 215 -14.98 -23.40 -9.01
C LYS A 215 -14.98 -24.86 -8.54
N PHE A 216 -14.05 -25.18 -7.65
CA PHE A 216 -13.90 -26.48 -7.04
C PHE A 216 -14.32 -26.44 -5.57
N ASN A 217 -15.27 -27.28 -5.18
CA ASN A 217 -15.64 -27.51 -3.79
C ASN A 217 -15.19 -28.93 -3.42
N LEU A 218 -14.03 -29.04 -2.78
CA LEU A 218 -13.37 -30.31 -2.50
C LEU A 218 -13.71 -30.79 -1.09
N GLU A 219 -14.02 -32.07 -1.00
CA GLU A 219 -14.34 -32.77 0.25
C GLU A 219 -13.15 -33.63 0.67
N GLN A 220 -13.09 -33.98 1.96
CA GLN A 220 -12.05 -34.86 2.47
C GLN A 220 -12.17 -36.26 1.87
N GLY A 221 -11.03 -36.89 1.58
CA GLY A 221 -10.92 -38.24 1.05
C GLY A 221 -10.40 -38.30 -0.39
N LYS A 222 -10.55 -39.49 -1.00
CA LYS A 222 -10.01 -39.77 -2.33
C LYS A 222 -10.83 -39.10 -3.42
N GLN A 223 -10.18 -38.27 -4.24
CA GLN A 223 -10.79 -37.60 -5.38
C GLN A 223 -9.89 -37.64 -6.60
N GLU A 224 -10.50 -37.50 -7.77
CA GLU A 224 -9.79 -37.37 -9.04
C GLU A 224 -9.91 -35.92 -9.50
N LEU A 225 -8.77 -35.24 -9.63
CA LEU A 225 -8.72 -33.81 -9.96
C LEU A 225 -7.70 -33.54 -11.07
N PRO A 226 -7.88 -32.47 -11.85
CA PRO A 226 -6.87 -32.04 -12.83
C PRO A 226 -5.49 -31.86 -12.21
N SER A 227 -4.43 -32.20 -12.95
CA SER A 227 -3.03 -32.19 -12.48
C SER A 227 -2.61 -30.83 -11.96
N TYR A 228 -3.05 -29.74 -12.57
CA TYR A 228 -2.76 -28.39 -12.09
C TYR A 228 -3.31 -28.11 -10.69
N LEU A 229 -4.49 -28.61 -10.39
CA LEU A 229 -5.14 -28.43 -9.09
C LEU A 229 -4.51 -29.38 -8.07
N ALA A 230 -4.29 -30.64 -8.46
CA ALA A 230 -3.60 -31.63 -7.63
C ALA A 230 -2.22 -31.12 -7.16
N ALA A 231 -1.40 -30.59 -8.07
CA ALA A 231 -0.08 -30.05 -7.73
C ALA A 231 -0.14 -28.89 -6.72
N LEU A 232 -1.13 -28.01 -6.83
CA LEU A 232 -1.36 -26.93 -5.86
C LEU A 232 -1.71 -27.49 -4.48
N LEU A 233 -2.63 -28.46 -4.42
CA LEU A 233 -3.07 -29.06 -3.16
C LEU A 233 -1.94 -29.83 -2.47
N ILE A 234 -1.17 -30.61 -3.23
CA ILE A 234 -0.01 -31.35 -2.73
C ILE A 234 1.09 -30.39 -2.25
N GLY A 235 1.42 -29.37 -3.05
CA GLY A 235 2.43 -28.37 -2.69
C GLY A 235 2.08 -27.57 -1.43
N ARG A 236 0.78 -27.41 -1.14
CA ARG A 236 0.27 -26.80 0.11
C ARG A 236 0.09 -27.79 1.26
N ARG A 237 0.43 -29.08 1.06
CA ARG A 237 0.29 -30.16 2.04
C ARG A 237 -1.15 -30.39 2.51
N ILE A 238 -2.12 -30.18 1.62
CA ILE A 238 -3.55 -30.43 1.88
C ILE A 238 -4.08 -31.65 1.13
N ALA A 239 -3.23 -32.28 0.31
CA ALA A 239 -3.51 -33.57 -0.30
C ALA A 239 -2.22 -34.38 -0.51
N ASN A 240 -2.34 -35.69 -0.70
CA ASN A 240 -1.26 -36.61 -1.06
C ASN A 240 -1.60 -37.37 -2.34
N VAL A 241 -0.58 -37.74 -3.14
CA VAL A 241 -0.77 -38.61 -4.31
C VAL A 241 -1.07 -40.04 -3.85
N ILE A 242 -1.98 -40.72 -4.54
CA ILE A 242 -2.34 -42.14 -4.33
C ILE A 242 -1.94 -42.97 -5.53
#